data_AF-A0A7X8FFV6-F1
#
_entry.id   AF-A0A7X8FFV6-F1
#
_cell.length_a   1.000
_cell.length_b   1.000
_cell.length_c   1.000
_cell.angle_alpha   90.00
_cell.angle_beta   90.00
_cell.angle_gamma   90.00
#
_symmetry.space_group_name_H-M   'P 1'
#
loop_
_entity.id
_entity.type
_entity.pdbx_description
1 polymer ?
#
loop_
_entity_poly.entity_id
_entity_poly.type
_entity_poly.pdbx_seq_one_letter_code
_entity_poly.pdbx_strand_id
1 'polypeptide(L)'
;MKKKLGKIKNVKFGIGGYQDAMIGLHVTLGSDGWGVGDSYSAWDAESIKWSENSNWAEDDRDKQYAEILRYLSKLLKDAKVDSVDKLKGIPVEVTFDGNMLKEWRVLTEVL
;
A
#
# COMPACT_ATOMS: atom_id res chain seq x y z
N MET A 1 -20.26 -3.25 7.11
CA MET A 1 -19.15 -2.41 6.63
C MET A 1 -19.24 -1.02 7.24
N LYS A 2 -18.11 -0.48 7.73
CA LYS A 2 -18.02 0.83 8.39
C LYS A 2 -16.96 1.69 7.71
N LYS A 3 -17.33 2.89 7.28
CA LYS A 3 -16.39 3.88 6.73
C LYS A 3 -15.82 4.76 7.83
N LYS A 4 -14.54 5.14 7.69
CA LYS A 4 -13.85 6.08 8.58
C LYS A 4 -13.02 7.05 7.75
N LEU A 5 -12.99 8.31 8.19
CA LEU A 5 -12.11 9.34 7.64
C LEU A 5 -10.82 9.38 8.45
N GLY A 6 -9.70 9.60 7.76
CA GLY A 6 -8.40 9.73 8.38
C GLY A 6 -7.40 10.34 7.42
N LYS A 7 -6.12 10.06 7.65
CA LYS A 7 -5.03 10.45 6.75
C LYS A 7 -3.95 9.37 6.69
N ILE A 8 -3.08 9.47 5.70
CA ILE A 8 -1.84 8.70 5.66
C ILE A 8 -0.91 9.23 6.75
N LYS A 9 -0.69 8.46 7.82
CA LYS A 9 0.16 8.83 8.97
C LYS A 9 1.63 8.52 8.70
N ASN A 10 1.91 7.41 8.01
CA ASN A 10 3.24 6.99 7.58
C ASN A 10 3.13 6.33 6.19
N VAL A 11 4.17 6.47 5.39
CA VAL A 11 4.27 5.92 4.04
C VAL A 11 5.74 5.68 3.68
N LYS A 12 6.03 4.53 3.07
CA LYS A 12 7.32 4.25 2.43
C LYS A 12 7.12 3.41 1.17
N PHE A 13 8.03 3.57 0.21
CA PHE A 13 8.19 2.64 -0.90
C PHE A 13 9.55 1.98 -0.78
N GLY A 14 9.60 0.65 -0.74
CA GLY A 14 10.84 -0.12 -0.57
C GLY A 14 10.62 -1.41 0.21
N ILE A 15 11.71 -1.92 0.78
CA ILE A 15 11.72 -3.18 1.54
C ILE A 15 10.88 -3.06 2.82
N GLY A 16 10.06 -4.08 3.09
CA GLY A 16 9.15 -4.17 4.21
C GLY A 16 8.25 -5.41 4.14
N GLY A 17 7.01 -5.27 4.60
CA GLY A 17 6.03 -6.36 4.58
C GLY A 17 6.39 -7.49 5.53
N TYR A 18 6.12 -8.73 5.13
CA TYR A 18 6.35 -9.89 5.98
C TYR A 18 7.85 -10.11 6.22
N GLN A 19 8.31 -9.91 7.46
CA GLN A 19 9.72 -10.10 7.87
C GLN A 19 10.73 -9.35 6.98
N ASP A 20 10.35 -8.16 6.49
CA ASP A 20 11.17 -7.36 5.58
C ASP A 20 11.57 -8.10 4.29
N ALA A 21 10.78 -9.09 3.85
CA ALA A 21 11.04 -9.90 2.67
C ALA A 21 10.21 -9.48 1.43
N MET A 22 9.50 -8.34 1.50
CA MET A 22 8.66 -7.83 0.42
C MET A 22 9.11 -6.43 0.00
N ILE A 23 8.86 -6.08 -1.27
CA ILE A 23 9.11 -4.76 -1.84
C ILE A 23 7.80 -4.14 -2.33
N GLY A 24 7.57 -2.87 -2.01
CA GLY A 24 6.40 -2.13 -2.49
C GLY A 24 6.03 -0.94 -1.63
N LEU A 25 4.76 -0.54 -1.71
CA LEU A 25 4.20 0.56 -0.93
C LEU A 25 3.70 0.05 0.43
N HIS A 26 4.13 0.67 1.51
CA HIS A 26 3.68 0.36 2.87
C HIS A 26 3.11 1.63 3.50
N VAL A 27 1.88 1.58 4.01
CA VAL A 27 1.19 2.72 4.59
C VAL A 27 0.67 2.42 5.99
N THR A 28 0.57 3.48 6.79
CA THR A 28 -0.24 3.48 8.02
C THR A 28 -1.30 4.55 7.88
N LEU A 29 -2.56 4.15 7.95
CA LEU A 29 -3.73 5.02 7.84
C LEU A 29 -4.33 5.23 9.23
N GLY A 30 -4.87 6.41 9.51
CA GLY A 30 -5.57 6.62 10.77
C GLY A 30 -5.95 8.04 11.10
N SER A 31 -6.59 8.20 12.25
CA SER A 31 -6.86 9.47 12.93
C SER A 31 -6.58 9.31 14.43
N ASP A 32 -6.93 10.32 15.23
CA ASP A 32 -6.84 10.18 16.67
C ASP A 32 -7.93 9.19 17.13
N GLY A 33 -7.51 8.05 17.69
CA GLY A 33 -8.40 6.98 18.16
C GLY A 33 -8.50 5.72 17.26
N TRP A 34 -7.86 5.69 16.09
CA TRP A 34 -7.71 4.44 15.31
C TRP A 34 -6.53 4.49 14.34
N GLY A 35 -5.98 3.31 14.03
CA GLY A 35 -4.96 3.16 13.01
C GLY A 35 -5.02 1.76 12.40
N VAL A 36 -4.57 1.65 11.16
CA VAL A 36 -4.44 0.38 10.45
C VAL A 36 -3.26 0.47 9.48
N GLY A 37 -2.52 -0.64 9.35
CA GLY A 37 -1.48 -0.79 8.34
C GLY A 37 -2.06 -1.41 7.07
N ASP A 38 -1.54 -1.01 5.92
CA ASP A 38 -1.80 -1.67 4.64
C ASP A 38 -0.50 -1.73 3.84
N SER A 39 -0.39 -2.72 2.96
CA SER A 39 0.77 -2.90 2.12
C SER A 39 0.36 -3.40 0.74
N TYR A 40 0.77 -2.65 -0.29
CA TYR A 40 0.68 -3.06 -1.67
C TYR A 40 2.09 -3.42 -2.13
N SER A 41 2.48 -4.67 -1.88
CA SER A 41 3.84 -5.18 -2.06
C SER A 41 3.84 -6.62 -2.56
N ALA A 42 4.99 -7.04 -3.10
CA ALA A 42 5.26 -8.39 -3.58
C ALA A 42 6.53 -8.93 -2.93
N TRP A 43 6.74 -10.25 -2.95
CA TRP A 43 7.99 -10.85 -2.48
C TRP A 43 9.19 -10.21 -3.21
N ASP A 44 10.20 -9.80 -2.46
CA ASP A 44 11.39 -9.18 -3.04
C ASP A 44 12.28 -10.24 -3.71
N ALA A 45 12.75 -9.97 -4.93
CA ALA A 45 13.52 -10.92 -5.74
C ALA A 45 14.91 -11.22 -5.18
N GLU A 46 15.47 -10.30 -4.40
CA GLU A 46 16.78 -10.48 -3.79
C GLU A 46 16.69 -11.17 -2.42
N SER A 47 15.61 -10.90 -1.68
CA SER A 47 15.34 -11.50 -0.38
C SER A 47 14.75 -12.91 -0.47
N ILE A 48 13.88 -13.15 -1.46
CA ILE A 48 13.16 -14.41 -1.68
C ILE A 48 13.43 -14.91 -3.09
N LYS A 49 14.36 -15.87 -3.21
CA LYS A 49 14.62 -16.54 -4.47
C LYS A 49 13.50 -17.54 -4.76
N TRP A 50 13.03 -17.54 -6.00
CA TRP A 50 12.06 -18.53 -6.46
C TRP A 50 12.71 -19.92 -6.50
N SER A 51 11.88 -20.95 -6.30
CA SER A 51 12.26 -22.35 -6.45
C SER A 51 11.09 -23.14 -7.01
N GLU A 52 11.33 -24.38 -7.43
CA GLU A 52 10.28 -25.31 -7.91
C GLU A 52 9.19 -25.59 -6.86
N ASN A 53 9.46 -25.33 -5.57
CA ASN A 53 8.48 -25.47 -4.48
C ASN A 53 7.65 -24.20 -4.23
N SER A 54 7.91 -23.11 -4.97
CA SER A 54 7.14 -21.87 -4.85
C SER A 54 5.76 -22.04 -5.50
N ASN A 55 4.70 -21.60 -4.82
CA ASN A 55 3.32 -21.66 -5.31
C ASN A 55 2.97 -20.56 -6.34
N TRP A 56 3.96 -19.92 -6.95
CA TRP A 56 3.82 -18.82 -7.91
C TRP A 56 4.96 -18.88 -8.92
N ALA A 57 4.80 -18.35 -10.14
CA ALA A 57 5.87 -18.26 -11.12
C ALA A 57 6.58 -16.90 -11.06
N GLU A 58 7.85 -16.84 -11.48
CA GLU A 58 8.58 -15.56 -11.60
C GLU A 58 7.80 -14.51 -12.42
N ASP A 59 7.16 -14.92 -13.52
CA ASP A 59 6.29 -14.05 -14.31
C ASP A 59 5.12 -13.44 -13.51
N ASP A 60 4.60 -14.13 -12.49
CA ASP A 60 3.55 -13.59 -11.62
C ASP A 60 4.09 -12.51 -10.69
N ARG A 61 5.33 -12.66 -10.24
CA ARG A 61 6.02 -11.64 -9.44
C ARG A 61 6.33 -10.41 -10.28
N ASP A 62 6.78 -10.58 -11.52
CA ASP A 62 6.99 -9.47 -12.46
C ASP A 62 5.69 -8.70 -12.76
N LYS A 63 4.56 -9.41 -12.92
CA LYS A 63 3.24 -8.77 -13.04
C LYS A 63 2.91 -7.95 -11.80
N GLN A 64 3.14 -8.49 -10.59
CA GLN A 64 2.90 -7.77 -9.35
C GLN A 64 3.77 -6.51 -9.23
N TYR A 65 5.04 -6.56 -9.62
CA TYR A 65 5.90 -5.37 -9.65
C TYR A 65 5.34 -4.28 -10.57
N ALA A 66 4.87 -4.66 -11.76
CA ALA A 66 4.24 -3.72 -12.68
C ALA A 66 2.92 -3.14 -12.11
N GLU A 67 2.10 -3.97 -11.47
CA GLU A 67 0.86 -3.55 -10.81
C GLU A 67 1.12 -2.57 -9.67
N ILE A 68 2.12 -2.83 -8.83
CA ILE A 68 2.54 -1.94 -7.75
C ILE A 68 2.92 -0.55 -8.29
N LEU A 69 3.74 -0.49 -9.34
CA LEU A 69 4.15 0.79 -9.94
C LEU A 69 2.99 1.52 -10.61
N ARG A 70 2.06 0.80 -11.25
CA ARG A 70 0.84 1.39 -11.83
C ARG A 70 -0.08 1.95 -10.75
N TYR A 71 -0.28 1.19 -9.67
CA TYR A 71 -1.05 1.64 -8.51
C TYR A 71 -0.42 2.88 -7.89
N LEU A 72 0.89 2.87 -7.66
CA LEU A 72 1.61 4.02 -7.12
C LEU A 72 1.47 5.26 -8.01
N SER A 73 1.64 5.12 -9.32
CA SER A 73 1.48 6.22 -10.29
C SER A 73 0.08 6.83 -10.21
N LYS A 74 -0.96 5.99 -10.16
CA LYS A 74 -2.34 6.45 -9.97
C LYS A 74 -2.54 7.15 -8.62
N LEU A 75 -2.06 6.56 -7.54
CA LEU A 75 -2.17 7.11 -6.18
C LEU A 75 -1.53 8.49 -6.09
N LEU A 76 -0.32 8.67 -6.62
CA LEU A 76 0.38 9.96 -6.62
C LEU A 76 -0.39 11.02 -7.42
N LYS A 77 -0.94 10.64 -8.59
CA LYS A 77 -1.78 11.54 -9.41
C LYS A 77 -3.07 11.93 -8.72
N ASP A 78 -3.78 10.96 -8.14
CA ASP A 78 -5.02 11.21 -7.41
C ASP A 78 -4.74 12.11 -6.18
N ALA A 79 -3.59 11.93 -5.53
CA ALA A 79 -3.14 12.75 -4.40
C ALA A 79 -2.52 14.11 -4.79
N LYS A 80 -2.37 14.40 -6.10
CA LYS A 80 -1.72 15.61 -6.63
C LYS A 80 -0.29 15.83 -6.11
N VAL A 81 0.47 14.76 -5.92
CA VAL A 81 1.89 14.79 -5.51
C VAL A 81 2.76 14.05 -6.51
N ASP A 82 4.07 14.25 -6.42
CA ASP A 82 5.07 13.68 -7.35
C ASP A 82 5.98 12.63 -6.70
N SER A 83 5.85 12.42 -5.39
CA SER A 83 6.77 11.60 -4.59
C SER A 83 6.05 10.98 -3.39
N VAL A 84 6.56 9.82 -2.97
CA VAL A 84 5.92 8.95 -1.96
C VAL A 84 5.88 9.61 -0.59
N ASP A 85 6.94 10.31 -0.18
CA ASP A 85 7.02 10.99 1.11
C ASP A 85 5.96 12.10 1.26
N LYS A 86 5.58 12.75 0.14
CA LYS A 86 4.52 13.76 0.10
C LYS A 86 3.10 13.18 0.24
N LEU A 87 2.92 11.86 0.20
CA LEU A 87 1.64 11.23 0.55
C LEU A 87 1.32 11.36 2.04
N LYS A 88 2.32 11.60 2.89
CA LYS A 88 2.10 11.77 4.33
C LYS A 88 1.18 12.96 4.60
N GLY A 89 0.11 12.72 5.33
CA GLY A 89 -0.89 13.72 5.68
C GLY A 89 -2.07 13.80 4.72
N ILE A 90 -2.01 13.16 3.54
CA ILE A 90 -3.11 13.15 2.58
C ILE A 90 -4.35 12.51 3.21
N PRO A 91 -5.53 13.15 3.13
CA PRO A 91 -6.78 12.65 3.69
C PRO A 91 -7.27 11.40 2.93
N VAL A 92 -7.82 10.45 3.67
CA VAL A 92 -8.31 9.16 3.15
C VAL A 92 -9.69 8.80 3.71
N GLU A 93 -10.45 8.05 2.91
CA GLU A 93 -11.60 7.28 3.38
C GLU A 93 -11.21 5.81 3.42
N VAL A 94 -11.52 5.15 4.54
CA VAL A 94 -11.19 3.75 4.79
C VAL A 94 -12.46 2.97 5.09
N THR A 95 -12.66 1.84 4.39
CA THR A 95 -13.78 0.92 4.63
C THR A 95 -13.30 -0.28 5.42
N PHE A 96 -13.96 -0.55 6.54
CA PHE A 96 -13.73 -1.72 7.38
C PHE A 96 -14.87 -2.73 7.25
N ASP A 97 -14.50 -4.01 7.26
CA ASP A 97 -15.43 -5.11 7.51
C ASP A 97 -15.10 -5.75 8.87
N GLY A 98 -15.95 -5.46 9.88
CA GLY A 98 -15.60 -5.67 11.28
C GLY A 98 -14.36 -4.87 11.69
N ASN A 99 -13.30 -5.57 12.11
CA ASN A 99 -12.00 -4.99 12.45
C ASN A 99 -10.96 -5.10 11.31
N MET A 100 -11.34 -5.67 10.17
CA MET A 100 -10.45 -5.86 9.02
C MET A 100 -10.56 -4.69 8.06
N LEU A 101 -9.41 -4.17 7.61
CA LEU A 101 -9.35 -3.24 6.50
C LEU A 101 -9.84 -3.93 5.23
N LYS A 102 -10.83 -3.33 4.55
CA LYS A 102 -11.34 -3.86 3.28
C LYS A 102 -10.77 -3.12 2.07
N GLU A 103 -10.80 -1.79 2.12
CA GLU A 103 -10.28 -0.91 1.08
C GLU A 103 -10.09 0.50 1.63
N TRP A 104 -9.34 1.32 0.90
CA TRP A 104 -9.24 2.75 1.17
C TRP A 104 -8.95 3.53 -0.11
N ARG A 105 -9.24 4.83 -0.08
CA ARG A 105 -8.91 5.76 -1.17
C ARG A 105 -8.46 7.10 -0.62
N VAL A 106 -7.68 7.84 -1.40
CA VAL A 106 -7.44 9.27 -1.14
C VAL A 106 -8.72 10.06 -1.42
N LEU A 107 -8.98 11.10 -0.61
CA LEU A 107 -10.13 11.98 -0.77
C LEU A 107 -9.77 13.12 -1.72
N THR A 108 -9.96 12.89 -3.02
CA THR A 108 -9.64 13.84 -4.10
C THR A 108 -10.44 15.13 -4.04
N GLU A 109 -11.63 15.09 -3.43
CA GLU A 109 -12.58 16.19 -3.29
C GLU A 109 -12.10 17.32 -2.35
N VAL A 110 -11.06 17.06 -1.55
CA VAL A 110 -10.52 18.01 -0.55
C VAL A 110 -9.04 18.34 -0.78
N LEU A 111 -8.51 17.98 -1.96
CA LEU A 111 -7.15 18.24 -2.42
C LEU A 111 -7.14 19.30 -3.51
#